data_AF-A0A2V2VHP9-F1
#
_entry.id   AF-A0A2V2VHP9-F1
#
_cell.length_a   1.000
_cell.length_b   1.000
_cell.length_c   1.000
_cell.angle_alpha   90.00
_cell.angle_beta   90.00
_cell.angle_gamma   90.00
#
_symmetry.space_group_name_H-M   'P 1'
#
loop_
_entity.id
_entity.type
_entity.pdbx_description
1 polymer ?
#
loop_
_entity_poly.entity_id
_entity_poly.type
_entity_poly.pdbx_seq_one_letter_code
_entity_poly.pdbx_strand_id
1 'polypeptide(L)'
;MEATTKSGDKITLDTTHDTGFGFHPGEIVHFTKSLRNGKLALIRGVADGLLWFSVFRTVEEAEAAEALRAPVDTASCRAKEEFIRQFGWVLDLKTNPAARGGGV
;
A
#
# COMPACT_ATOMS: atom_id res chain seq x y z
N MET A 1 -3.39 2.52 12.41
CA MET A 1 -2.06 1.89 12.59
C MET A 1 -0.97 2.97 12.50
N GLU A 2 0.07 2.95 13.34
CA GLU A 2 1.22 3.87 13.19
C GLU A 2 2.18 3.36 12.10
N ALA A 3 2.72 4.26 11.27
CA ALA A 3 3.72 3.96 10.25
C ALA A 3 4.79 5.05 10.17
N THR A 4 5.97 4.68 9.69
CA THR A 4 7.09 5.60 9.47
C THR A 4 7.20 5.96 7.98
N THR A 5 7.22 7.24 7.64
CA THR A 5 7.40 7.70 6.25
C THR A 5 8.84 7.49 5.79
N LYS A 6 9.10 7.55 4.48
CA LYS A 6 10.48 7.55 3.95
C LYS A 6 11.35 8.70 4.47
N SER A 7 10.73 9.81 4.88
CA SER A 7 11.42 10.96 5.49
C SER A 7 11.73 10.74 6.97
N GLY A 8 11.19 9.69 7.60
CA GLY A 8 11.39 9.36 9.01
C GLY A 8 10.26 9.84 9.93
N ASP A 9 9.24 10.50 9.40
CA ASP A 9 8.10 10.99 10.18
C ASP A 9 7.17 9.84 10.59
N LYS A 10 6.50 10.01 11.74
CA LYS A 10 5.46 9.08 12.18
C LYS A 10 4.09 9.59 11.77
N ILE A 11 3.30 8.73 11.15
CA ILE A 11 1.92 9.03 10.75
C ILE A 11 0.97 7.95 11.24
N THR A 12 -0.29 8.34 11.47
CA THR A 12 -1.36 7.39 11.81
C THR A 12 -2.20 7.12 10.56
N LEU A 13 -2.18 5.86 10.12
CA LEU A 13 -2.94 5.38 8.98
C LEU A 13 -4.30 4.84 9.42
N ASP A 14 -5.34 5.16 8.68
CA ASP A 14 -6.62 4.46 8.74
C ASP A 14 -6.51 3.13 7.96
N THR A 15 -6.74 2.03 8.67
CA THR A 15 -6.67 0.66 8.16
C THR A 15 -8.01 -0.09 8.27
N THR A 16 -9.09 0.62 8.62
CA THR A 16 -10.37 0.01 9.04
C THR A 16 -11.36 -0.21 7.90
N HIS A 17 -11.27 0.58 6.83
CA HIS A 17 -12.20 0.56 5.70
C HIS A 17 -11.47 0.59 4.34
N ASP A 18 -12.24 0.48 3.25
CA ASP A 18 -11.74 0.82 1.91
C ASP A 18 -11.12 2.22 1.96
N THR A 19 -9.97 2.37 1.31
CA THR A 19 -9.19 3.62 1.31
C THR A 19 -9.91 4.79 0.64
N GLY A 20 -11.09 4.59 0.04
CA GLY A 20 -11.76 5.55 -0.83
C GLY A 20 -11.14 5.64 -2.22
N PHE A 21 -9.99 4.97 -2.43
CA PHE A 21 -9.28 4.86 -3.70
C PHE A 21 -9.52 3.51 -4.38
N GLY A 22 -10.48 2.70 -3.88
CA GLY A 22 -10.79 1.36 -4.39
C GLY A 22 -9.70 0.32 -4.09
N PHE A 23 -8.84 0.62 -3.11
CA PHE A 23 -7.89 -0.31 -2.53
C PHE A 23 -8.21 -0.53 -1.05
N HIS A 24 -7.83 -1.69 -0.53
CA HIS A 24 -7.95 -2.01 0.88
C HIS A 24 -6.56 -2.14 1.51
N PRO A 25 -6.39 -1.75 2.78
CA PRO A 25 -5.21 -2.08 3.56
C PRO A 25 -4.91 -3.59 3.47
N GLY A 26 -3.65 -3.94 3.24
CA GLY A 26 -3.21 -5.31 3.04
C GLY A 26 -3.29 -5.83 1.61
N GLU A 27 -3.90 -5.11 0.68
CA GLU A 27 -3.78 -5.47 -0.74
C GLU A 27 -2.37 -5.23 -1.26
N ILE A 28 -1.93 -6.08 -2.17
CA ILE A 28 -0.64 -6.00 -2.83
C ILE A 28 -0.88 -5.65 -4.30
N VAL A 29 -0.13 -4.70 -4.84
CA VAL A 29 -0.23 -4.26 -6.24
C VAL A 29 1.12 -4.32 -6.95
N HIS A 30 1.11 -4.77 -8.20
CA HIS A 30 2.26 -4.79 -9.10
C HIS A 30 2.34 -3.50 -9.91
N PHE A 31 3.56 -2.99 -10.10
CA PHE A 31 3.80 -1.86 -10.99
C PHE A 31 4.06 -2.37 -12.41
N THR A 32 3.08 -2.30 -13.31
CA THR A 32 3.23 -2.84 -14.69
C THR A 32 3.75 -1.82 -15.71
N LYS A 33 3.58 -0.50 -15.45
CA LYS A 33 4.04 0.57 -16.36
C LYS A 33 5.42 1.13 -16.04
N SER A 34 5.97 0.79 -14.88
CA SER A 34 7.27 1.33 -14.45
C SER A 34 8.39 0.36 -14.82
N LEU A 35 9.38 0.87 -15.57
CA LEU A 35 10.69 0.23 -15.79
C LEU A 35 11.49 -0.02 -14.49
N ARG A 36 10.95 0.31 -13.31
CA ARG A 36 11.54 -0.04 -12.01
C ARG A 36 11.22 -1.50 -11.64
N ASN A 37 11.72 -2.43 -12.45
CA ASN A 37 12.16 -3.79 -12.08
C ASN A 37 11.36 -4.55 -11.01
N GLY A 38 10.15 -5.03 -11.33
CA GLY A 38 9.49 -6.08 -10.54
C GLY A 38 9.15 -5.69 -9.10
N LYS A 39 9.06 -4.39 -8.81
CA LYS A 39 8.60 -3.93 -7.50
C LYS A 39 7.09 -4.11 -7.38
N LEU A 40 6.64 -4.15 -6.15
CA LEU A 40 5.24 -4.19 -5.77
C LEU A 40 5.01 -3.32 -4.55
N ALA A 41 3.78 -2.87 -4.39
CA ALA A 41 3.37 -2.04 -3.27
C ALA A 41 2.37 -2.80 -2.38
N LEU A 42 2.60 -2.76 -1.09
CA LEU A 42 1.64 -3.14 -0.06
C LEU A 42 0.85 -1.89 0.32
N ILE A 43 -0.47 -1.92 0.14
CA ILE A 43 -1.36 -0.87 0.59
C ILE A 43 -1.42 -0.87 2.11
N ARG A 44 -1.08 0.26 2.73
CA ARG A 44 -1.02 0.39 4.19
C ARG A 44 -2.17 1.16 4.77
N GLY A 45 -2.90 1.92 3.96
CA GLY A 45 -4.08 2.66 4.40
C GLY A 45 -4.08 4.09 3.88
N VAL A 46 -4.84 4.95 4.54
CA VAL A 46 -4.96 6.36 4.19
C VAL A 46 -4.67 7.28 5.36
N ALA A 47 -4.09 8.44 5.06
CA ALA A 47 -3.93 9.54 5.98
C ALA A 47 -3.89 10.84 5.16
N ASP A 48 -4.53 11.89 5.67
CA ASP A 48 -4.60 13.22 5.04
C ASP A 48 -5.12 13.20 3.59
N GLY A 49 -6.06 12.30 3.29
CA GLY A 49 -6.63 12.16 1.94
C GLY A 49 -5.65 11.59 0.92
N LEU A 50 -4.58 10.94 1.37
CA LEU A 50 -3.57 10.31 0.51
C LEU A 50 -3.54 8.80 0.74
N LEU A 51 -3.22 8.05 -0.32
CA LEU A 51 -3.00 6.62 -0.25
C LEU A 51 -1.55 6.34 0.14
N TRP A 52 -1.37 5.57 1.22
CA TRP A 52 -0.05 5.22 1.73
C TRP A 52 0.27 3.75 1.48
N PHE A 53 1.49 3.48 1.03
CA PHE A 53 1.93 2.15 0.65
C PHE A 53 3.43 1.94 0.91
N SER A 54 3.84 0.70 1.15
CA SER A 54 5.24 0.30 1.26
C SER A 54 5.67 -0.44 0.00
N VAL A 55 6.92 -0.27 -0.45
CA VAL A 55 7.41 -0.88 -1.71
C VAL A 55 8.40 -2.01 -1.44
N PHE A 56 8.20 -3.16 -2.08
CA PHE A 56 8.99 -4.38 -1.93
C PHE A 56 9.45 -4.94 -3.28
N ARG A 57 10.31 -5.96 -3.24
CA ARG A 57 10.81 -6.63 -4.45
C ARG A 57 10.07 -7.93 -4.77
N THR A 58 9.55 -8.61 -3.76
CA THR A 58 8.83 -9.88 -3.94
C THR A 58 7.53 -9.88 -3.16
N VAL A 59 6.57 -10.70 -3.60
CA VAL A 59 5.25 -10.76 -2.95
C VAL A 59 5.41 -11.32 -1.54
N GLU A 60 6.33 -12.25 -1.34
CA GLU A 60 6.66 -12.86 -0.05
C GLU A 60 7.13 -11.81 0.97
N GLU A 61 7.95 -10.85 0.54
CA GLU A 61 8.38 -9.74 1.39
C GLU A 61 7.21 -8.86 1.81
N ALA A 62 6.25 -8.61 0.91
CA ALA A 62 5.07 -7.79 1.20
C ALA A 62 3.98 -8.52 1.99
N GLU A 63 3.88 -9.84 1.86
CA GLU A 63 2.92 -10.70 2.55
C GLU A 63 3.32 -10.92 4.03
N ALA A 64 4.62 -10.89 4.32
CA ALA A 64 5.15 -11.10 5.67
C ALA A 64 4.71 -10.02 6.67
N ALA A 65 4.54 -10.37 7.94
CA ALA A 65 4.14 -9.40 8.98
C ALA A 65 5.22 -8.32 9.20
N GLU A 66 6.48 -8.66 8.97
CA GLU A 66 7.64 -7.78 9.05
C GLU A 66 7.59 -6.64 8.03
N ALA A 67 6.84 -6.83 6.93
CA ALA A 67 6.55 -5.79 5.94
C ALA A 67 5.98 -4.52 6.60
N LEU A 68 5.30 -4.67 7.74
CA LEU A 68 4.69 -3.55 8.44
C LEU A 68 5.70 -2.52 8.96
N ARG A 69 6.96 -2.94 9.15
CA ARG A 69 8.07 -2.07 9.60
C ARG A 69 8.71 -1.28 8.46
N ALA A 70 8.42 -1.63 7.20
CA ALA A 70 8.96 -0.93 6.05
C ALA A 70 8.41 0.50 5.99
N PRO A 71 9.24 1.48 5.57
CA PRO A 71 8.79 2.85 5.43
C PRO A 71 7.68 2.95 4.38
N VAL A 72 6.76 3.88 4.61
CA VAL A 72 5.66 4.16 3.69
C VAL A 72 6.00 5.33 2.77
N ASP A 73 5.51 5.22 1.54
CA ASP A 73 5.43 6.26 0.54
C ASP A 73 3.96 6.62 0.32
N THR A 74 3.72 7.72 -0.38
CA THR A 74 2.38 8.25 -0.59
C THR A 74 2.11 8.60 -2.04
N ALA A 75 0.85 8.50 -2.44
CA ALA A 75 0.39 8.99 -3.72
C ALA A 75 -1.02 9.56 -3.60
N SER A 76 -1.29 10.57 -4.42
CA SER A 76 -2.63 11.11 -4.63
C SER A 76 -3.13 10.75 -6.02
N CYS A 77 -4.38 10.28 -6.09
CA CYS A 77 -5.18 10.18 -7.31
C CYS A 77 -6.65 10.35 -6.92
N ARG A 78 -7.55 10.53 -7.88
CA ARG A 78 -8.97 10.70 -7.60
C ARG A 78 -9.71 9.36 -7.45
N ALA A 79 -9.19 8.29 -8.06
CA ALA A 79 -9.84 6.98 -8.08
C ALA A 79 -8.87 5.84 -8.41
N LYS A 80 -9.31 4.58 -8.20
CA LYS A 80 -8.58 3.35 -8.52
C LYS A 80 -8.13 3.29 -9.98
N GLU A 81 -9.03 3.68 -10.89
CA GLU A 81 -8.81 3.66 -12.33
C GLU A 81 -7.67 4.60 -12.72
N GLU A 82 -7.50 5.71 -12.01
CA GLU A 82 -6.36 6.61 -12.21
C GLU A 82 -5.06 5.97 -11.72
N PHE A 83 -5.05 5.23 -10.62
CA PHE A 83 -3.87 4.47 -10.19
C PHE A 83 -3.46 3.42 -11.23
N ILE A 84 -4.43 2.66 -11.73
CA ILE A 84 -4.20 1.66 -12.79
C ILE A 84 -3.70 2.35 -14.07
N ARG A 85 -4.30 3.47 -14.46
CA ARG A 85 -3.94 4.16 -15.71
C ARG A 85 -2.60 4.90 -15.62
N GLN A 86 -2.34 5.64 -14.55
CA GLN A 86 -1.15 6.46 -14.39
C GLN A 86 0.07 5.61 -13.98
N PHE A 87 -0.11 4.71 -13.01
CA PHE A 87 1.00 3.94 -12.44
C PHE A 87 1.04 2.48 -12.90
N GLY A 88 0.01 1.99 -13.60
CA GLY A 88 -0.03 0.61 -14.05
C GLY A 88 -0.25 -0.38 -12.92
N TRP A 89 -0.97 0.00 -11.86
CA TRP A 89 -1.19 -0.88 -10.71
C TRP A 89 -2.10 -2.04 -11.07
N VAL A 90 -1.69 -3.25 -10.70
CA VAL A 90 -2.49 -4.47 -10.87
C VAL A 90 -2.51 -5.23 -9.56
N LEU A 91 -3.69 -5.58 -9.07
CA LEU A 91 -3.84 -6.32 -7.81
C LEU A 91 -3.26 -7.72 -7.92
N ASP A 92 -2.55 -8.14 -6.87
CA ASP A 92 -2.16 -9.53 -6.65
C ASP A 92 -3.32 -10.30 -5.98
N LEU A 93 -3.29 -11.63 -6.09
CA LEU A 93 -4.22 -12.52 -5.38
C LEU A 93 -3.84 -12.68 -3.90
N LYS A 94 -2.56 -12.51 -3.56
CA LYS A 94 -2.04 -12.51 -2.21
C LYS A 94 -2.29 -11.17 -1.53
N THR A 95 -2.40 -11.23 -0.21
CA THR A 95 -2.63 -10.07 0.65
C THR A 95 -1.82 -10.21 1.92
N ASN A 96 -1.56 -9.10 2.61
CA ASN A 96 -0.99 -9.10 3.95
C ASN A 96 -2.12 -8.93 4.99
N PRO A 97 -2.52 -10.00 5.71
CA PRO A 97 -3.62 -9.91 6.67
C PRO A 97 -3.27 -9.03 7.88
N ALA A 98 -1.99 -8.93 8.25
CA ALA A 98 -1.55 -8.13 9.40
C ALA A 98 -1.69 -6.61 9.16
N ALA A 99 -1.75 -6.19 7.89
CA ALA A 99 -2.01 -4.81 7.52
C ALA A 99 -3.50 -4.42 7.62
N ARG A 100 -4.41 -5.39 7.73
CA ARG A 100 -5.83 -5.13 7.94
C ARG A 100 -6.04 -4.85 9.42
N GLY A 101 -6.63 -3.70 9.74
CA GLY A 101 -6.96 -3.37 11.12
C GLY A 101 -7.75 -4.51 11.74
N GLY A 102 -7.23 -5.11 12.80
CA GLY A 102 -7.92 -6.18 13.50
C GLY A 102 -9.25 -5.68 14.02
N GLY A 103 -10.33 -6.02 13.33
CA GLY A 103 -11.65 -6.07 13.93
C GLY A 103 -11.67 -7.27 14.87
N VAL A 104 -11.50 -7.00 16.16
CA VAL A 104 -12.09 -7.83 17.21
C VAL A 104 -13.37 -7.12 17.63
#